data_AF-A0A2D6PP31-F1
#
_entry.id   AF-A0A2D6PP31-F1
#
_cell.length_a   1.000
_cell.length_b   1.000
_cell.length_c   1.000
_cell.angle_alpha   90.00
_cell.angle_beta   90.00
_cell.angle_gamma   90.00
#
_symmetry.space_group_name_H-M   'P 1'
#
loop_
_entity.id
_entity.type
_entity.pdbx_description
1 polymer ?
#
loop_
_entity_poly.entity_id
_entity_poly.type
_entity_poly.pdbx_seq_one_letter_code
_entity_poly.pdbx_strand_id
1 'polypeptide(L)'
;MTDGDAKRTVPWVKKLKMKYAYGYDNKFPWVFSFNIWTYPYALLVAPNGTVAWAGHPEKLDEDLIRRTLKGALTTPLFRWPQAVADVRTAIREGKLKVALDRVKALAAKTPTLAMWVGEVQKLITARVSGLAAAKKAGDYCTVLDRGDAVQEQLQDLPEEEKVAELMNSVFDDEQAIATWNTQTRLRTLKATMPRTKQEADDAIKKLEALMKANPASAVVAEGKMAVGVLKKMRGYLK
;
A
#
# COMPACT_ATOMS: atom_id res chain seq x y z
N MET A 1 8.61 -15.57 4.30
CA MET A 1 8.40 -16.10 2.93
C MET A 1 9.56 -17.05 2.69
N THR A 2 9.28 -18.34 2.52
CA THR A 2 10.31 -19.35 2.26
C THR A 2 10.26 -19.66 0.77
N ASP A 3 11.41 -19.68 0.13
CA ASP A 3 11.66 -20.42 -1.12
C ASP A 3 11.31 -21.92 -1.01
N GLY A 4 11.11 -22.40 0.22
CA GLY A 4 10.69 -23.75 0.56
C GLY A 4 9.29 -24.13 0.09
N ASP A 5 9.18 -25.36 -0.38
CA ASP A 5 7.91 -26.07 -0.58
C ASP A 5 7.24 -26.41 0.76
N ALA A 6 5.99 -26.88 0.69
CA ALA A 6 5.25 -27.29 1.88
C ALA A 6 5.98 -28.33 2.74
N LYS A 7 6.83 -29.17 2.12
CA LYS A 7 7.60 -30.21 2.81
C LYS A 7 8.67 -29.62 3.74
N ARG A 8 9.24 -28.46 3.42
CA ARG A 8 10.25 -27.78 4.27
C ARG A 8 9.63 -26.79 5.24
N THR A 9 8.66 -26.00 4.78
CA THR A 9 8.13 -24.87 5.57
C THR A 9 7.20 -25.32 6.69
N VAL A 10 6.34 -26.31 6.47
CA VAL A 10 5.38 -26.77 7.49
C VAL A 10 6.10 -27.35 8.72
N PRO A 11 7.09 -28.25 8.58
CA PRO A 11 7.87 -28.72 9.74
C PRO A 11 8.61 -27.59 10.45
N TRP A 12 9.18 -26.64 9.71
CA TRP A 12 9.89 -25.49 10.29
C TRP A 12 8.95 -24.59 11.11
N VAL A 13 7.76 -24.26 10.58
CA VAL A 13 6.72 -23.50 11.30
C VAL A 13 6.28 -24.22 12.58
N LYS A 14 6.03 -25.54 12.49
CA LYS A 14 5.67 -26.37 13.65
C LYS A 14 6.77 -26.38 14.71
N LYS A 15 8.03 -26.60 14.29
CA LYS A 15 9.20 -26.63 15.16
C LYS A 15 9.38 -25.30 15.91
N LEU A 16 9.22 -24.17 15.22
CA LEU A 16 9.37 -22.84 15.80
C LEU A 16 8.10 -22.32 16.50
N LYS A 17 7.01 -23.10 16.49
CA LYS A 17 5.72 -22.72 17.09
C LYS A 17 5.24 -21.33 16.63
N MET A 18 5.41 -21.01 15.35
CA MET A 18 4.99 -19.70 14.84
C MET A 18 3.48 -19.51 15.00
N LYS A 19 3.08 -18.33 15.47
CA LYS A 19 1.67 -17.99 15.74
C LYS A 19 0.98 -17.23 14.61
N TYR A 20 1.75 -16.81 13.59
CA TYR A 20 1.27 -15.97 12.49
C TYR A 20 0.99 -16.81 11.25
N ALA A 21 0.12 -16.32 10.38
CA ALA A 21 -0.13 -16.91 9.08
C ALA A 21 1.16 -16.93 8.24
N TYR A 22 1.33 -17.98 7.44
CA TYR A 22 2.44 -18.13 6.50
C TYR A 22 1.90 -18.57 5.13
N GLY A 23 2.68 -18.33 4.08
CA GLY A 23 2.34 -18.66 2.71
C GLY A 23 3.58 -18.91 1.86
N TYR A 24 3.34 -19.41 0.66
CA TYR A 24 4.35 -19.76 -0.33
C TYR A 24 4.31 -18.74 -1.48
N ASP A 25 5.47 -18.23 -1.87
CA ASP A 25 5.61 -17.32 -3.02
C ASP A 25 6.08 -18.10 -4.25
N ASN A 26 5.21 -18.99 -4.73
CA ASN A 26 5.52 -19.85 -5.87
C ASN A 26 5.71 -18.99 -7.12
N LYS A 27 6.86 -19.15 -7.80
CA LYS A 27 7.28 -18.36 -8.97
C LYS A 27 7.63 -16.89 -8.66
N PHE A 28 7.87 -16.56 -7.39
CA PHE A 28 8.39 -15.26 -6.96
C PHE A 28 7.55 -14.01 -7.30
N PRO A 29 6.20 -14.05 -7.47
CA PRO A 29 5.44 -12.84 -7.77
C PRO A 29 5.61 -11.77 -6.69
N TRP A 30 5.61 -12.15 -5.40
CA TRP A 30 5.77 -11.16 -4.33
C TRP A 30 7.20 -10.69 -4.18
N VAL A 31 8.17 -11.58 -4.34
CA VAL A 31 9.60 -11.23 -4.36
C VAL A 31 9.87 -10.13 -5.39
N PHE A 32 9.31 -10.24 -6.59
CA PHE A 32 9.46 -9.21 -7.61
C PHE A 32 8.62 -7.96 -7.33
N SER A 33 7.33 -8.10 -6.96
CA SER A 33 6.45 -6.97 -6.69
C SER A 33 6.93 -6.08 -5.54
N PHE A 34 7.58 -6.67 -4.53
CA PHE A 34 8.09 -5.96 -3.35
C PHE A 34 9.61 -5.80 -3.34
N ASN A 35 10.28 -6.15 -4.44
CA ASN A 35 11.72 -5.98 -4.61
C ASN A 35 12.57 -6.66 -3.51
N ILE A 36 12.20 -7.88 -3.14
CA ILE A 36 12.80 -8.65 -2.05
C ILE A 36 14.03 -9.40 -2.56
N TRP A 37 15.24 -8.90 -2.27
CA TRP A 37 16.50 -9.53 -2.73
C TRP A 37 17.39 -10.07 -1.62
N THR A 38 16.97 -9.93 -0.36
CA THR A 38 17.74 -10.36 0.81
C THR A 38 16.82 -11.12 1.76
N TYR A 39 17.36 -12.07 2.51
CA TYR A 39 16.64 -12.76 3.57
C TYR A 39 17.43 -12.64 4.88
N PRO A 40 16.77 -12.33 6.01
CA PRO A 40 15.34 -12.02 6.15
C PRO A 40 14.95 -10.64 5.57
N TYR A 41 13.67 -10.50 5.21
CA TYR A 41 13.07 -9.25 4.73
C TYR A 41 11.71 -9.05 5.37
N ALA A 42 11.38 -7.80 5.66
CA ALA A 42 10.11 -7.41 6.22
C ALA A 42 9.53 -6.20 5.47
N LEU A 43 8.21 -6.14 5.44
CA LEU A 43 7.42 -5.02 4.95
C LEU A 43 6.56 -4.53 6.10
N LEU A 44 6.58 -3.22 6.35
CA LEU A 44 5.64 -2.58 7.25
C LEU A 44 4.58 -1.87 6.39
N VAL A 45 3.34 -2.35 6.48
CA VAL A 45 2.21 -1.82 5.71
C VAL A 45 1.36 -0.93 6.60
N ALA A 46 1.12 0.30 6.15
CA ALA A 46 0.28 1.28 6.83
C ALA A 46 -1.22 0.92 6.73
N PRO A 47 -2.08 1.45 7.60
CA PRO A 47 -3.53 1.18 7.59
C PRO A 47 -4.25 1.50 6.28
N ASN A 48 -3.72 2.46 5.51
CA ASN A 48 -4.22 2.80 4.17
C ASN A 48 -3.74 1.84 3.07
N GLY A 49 -2.99 0.78 3.41
CA GLY A 49 -2.45 -0.20 2.48
C GLY A 49 -1.24 0.27 1.67
N THR A 50 -0.51 1.30 2.10
CA THR A 50 0.81 1.62 1.53
C THR A 50 1.92 0.89 2.27
N VAL A 51 3.01 0.58 1.58
CA VAL A 51 4.25 0.12 2.23
C VAL A 51 4.94 1.34 2.82
N ALA A 52 4.99 1.44 4.14
CA ALA A 52 5.65 2.55 4.85
C ALA A 52 7.15 2.30 5.05
N TRP A 53 7.55 1.03 5.10
CA TRP A 53 8.96 0.63 5.23
C TRP A 53 9.16 -0.77 4.66
N ALA A 54 10.36 -1.02 4.13
CA ALA A 54 10.76 -2.29 3.56
C ALA A 54 12.26 -2.52 3.77
N GLY A 55 12.67 -3.71 4.20
CA GLY A 55 14.09 -4.01 4.38
C GLY A 55 14.38 -5.15 5.36
N HIS A 56 15.62 -5.17 5.88
CA HIS A 56 16.04 -6.14 6.88
C HIS A 56 15.35 -5.86 8.23
N PRO A 57 14.67 -6.83 8.86
CA PRO A 57 13.84 -6.62 10.05
C PRO A 57 14.60 -6.07 11.26
N GLU A 58 15.92 -6.29 11.36
CA GLU A 58 16.73 -5.70 12.44
C GLU A 58 16.80 -4.17 12.39
N LYS A 59 16.51 -3.56 11.23
CA LYS A 59 16.46 -2.10 11.06
C LYS A 59 15.07 -1.52 11.32
N LEU A 60 14.12 -2.36 11.72
CA LEU A 60 12.76 -1.92 12.04
C LEU A 60 12.68 -1.60 13.54
N ASP A 61 12.64 -0.30 13.86
CA ASP A 61 12.49 0.16 15.23
C ASP A 61 11.01 0.35 15.65
N GLU A 62 10.79 0.40 16.96
CA GLU A 62 9.46 0.49 17.55
C GLU A 62 8.76 1.83 17.23
N ASP A 63 9.51 2.92 17.14
CA ASP A 63 8.98 4.25 16.87
C ASP A 63 8.42 4.36 15.45
N LEU A 64 9.09 3.75 14.47
CA LEU A 64 8.61 3.63 13.11
C LEU A 64 7.32 2.81 13.06
N ILE A 65 7.28 1.65 13.74
CA ILE A 65 6.07 0.83 13.83
C ILE A 65 4.91 1.66 14.41
N ARG A 66 5.12 2.33 15.55
CA ARG A 66 4.09 3.15 16.22
C ARG A 66 3.59 4.29 15.34
N ARG A 67 4.49 5.00 14.64
CA ARG A 67 4.11 6.07 13.72
C ARG A 67 3.31 5.55 12.54
N THR A 68 3.69 4.40 11.97
CA THR A 68 2.98 3.79 10.83
C THR A 68 1.62 3.23 11.22
N LEU A 69 1.45 2.73 12.45
CA LEU A 69 0.18 2.19 12.94
C LEU A 69 -0.85 3.27 13.30
N LYS A 70 -0.53 4.57 13.16
CA LYS A 70 -1.48 5.65 13.40
C LYS A 70 -2.69 5.50 12.45
N GLY A 71 -3.88 5.35 13.04
CA GLY A 71 -5.12 5.10 12.29
C GLY A 71 -5.42 3.63 11.98
N ALA A 72 -4.59 2.69 12.47
CA ALA A 72 -4.90 1.27 12.39
C ALA A 72 -6.14 0.93 13.22
N LEU A 73 -6.85 -0.11 12.79
CA LEU A 73 -7.87 -0.73 13.62
C LEU A 73 -7.23 -1.25 14.92
N THR A 74 -7.87 -0.97 16.05
CA THR A 74 -7.41 -1.48 17.35
C THR A 74 -7.59 -2.99 17.43
N THR A 75 -8.64 -3.49 16.78
CA THR A 75 -8.93 -4.92 16.64
C THR A 75 -8.94 -5.30 15.17
N PRO A 76 -8.12 -6.27 14.72
CA PRO A 76 -8.15 -6.74 13.33
C PRO A 76 -9.54 -7.25 12.94
N LEU A 77 -9.97 -7.01 11.69
CA LEU A 77 -11.31 -7.38 11.21
C LEU A 77 -11.67 -8.84 11.50
N PHE A 78 -10.74 -9.78 11.35
CA PHE A 78 -11.01 -11.21 11.60
C PHE A 78 -11.33 -11.54 13.08
N ARG A 79 -11.03 -10.63 14.02
CA ARG A 79 -11.36 -10.77 15.45
C ARG A 79 -12.64 -10.04 15.86
N TRP A 80 -13.28 -9.30 14.95
CA TRP A 80 -14.55 -8.64 15.32
C TRP A 80 -15.63 -9.70 15.59
N PRO A 81 -16.60 -9.42 16.47
CA PRO A 81 -17.63 -10.38 16.82
C PRO A 81 -18.51 -10.73 15.61
N GLN A 82 -19.15 -11.90 15.66
CA GLN A 82 -20.01 -12.37 14.58
C GLN A 82 -21.19 -11.42 14.32
N ALA A 83 -21.65 -10.69 15.36
CA ALA A 83 -22.75 -9.73 15.25
C ALA A 83 -22.47 -8.57 14.26
N VAL A 84 -21.21 -8.30 13.90
CA VAL A 84 -20.82 -7.27 12.92
C VAL A 84 -20.22 -7.88 11.65
N ALA A 85 -20.54 -9.14 11.33
CA ALA A 85 -20.01 -9.83 10.16
C ALA A 85 -20.25 -9.06 8.85
N ASP A 86 -21.46 -8.52 8.66
CA ASP A 86 -21.82 -7.76 7.45
C ASP A 86 -21.11 -6.42 7.33
N VAL A 87 -20.71 -5.84 8.46
CA VAL A 87 -19.87 -4.63 8.51
C VAL A 87 -18.46 -5.00 8.00
N ARG A 88 -17.89 -6.12 8.46
CA ARG A 88 -16.59 -6.59 7.98
C ARG A 88 -16.59 -6.87 6.48
N THR A 89 -17.65 -7.52 5.98
CA THR A 89 -17.80 -7.80 4.55
C THR A 89 -17.82 -6.51 3.76
N ALA A 90 -18.63 -5.53 4.16
CA ALA A 90 -18.66 -4.22 3.51
C ALA A 90 -17.30 -3.51 3.51
N ILE A 91 -16.54 -3.56 4.62
CA ILE A 91 -15.18 -3.00 4.67
C ILE A 91 -14.24 -3.69 3.67
N ARG A 92 -14.30 -5.02 3.56
CA ARG A 92 -13.45 -5.79 2.62
C ARG A 92 -13.77 -5.51 1.16
N GLU A 93 -15.04 -5.25 0.87
CA GLU A 93 -15.51 -4.85 -0.46
C GLU A 93 -15.26 -3.38 -0.78
N GLY A 94 -14.67 -2.60 0.14
CA GLY A 94 -14.44 -1.18 -0.06
C GLY A 94 -15.70 -0.33 0.00
N LYS A 95 -16.78 -0.80 0.64
CA LYS A 95 -18.05 -0.06 0.77
C LYS A 95 -18.14 0.61 2.15
N LEU A 96 -17.34 1.66 2.37
CA LEU A 96 -17.17 2.26 3.71
C LEU A 96 -18.42 2.97 4.22
N LYS A 97 -19.18 3.66 3.36
CA LYS A 97 -20.51 4.17 3.74
C LYS A 97 -21.44 3.06 4.21
N VAL A 98 -21.57 2.00 3.41
CA VAL A 98 -22.42 0.85 3.73
C VAL A 98 -22.01 0.22 5.07
N ALA A 99 -20.70 0.09 5.32
CA ALA A 99 -20.18 -0.38 6.60
C ALA A 99 -20.59 0.54 7.76
N LEU A 100 -20.46 1.87 7.58
CA LEU A 100 -20.79 2.86 8.60
C LEU A 100 -22.29 2.87 8.93
N ASP A 101 -23.15 2.84 7.90
CA ASP A 101 -24.61 2.84 8.08
C ASP A 101 -25.07 1.55 8.78
N ARG A 102 -24.52 0.39 8.37
CA ARG A 102 -24.81 -0.90 9.02
C ARG A 102 -24.39 -0.92 10.49
N VAL A 103 -23.18 -0.45 10.80
CA VAL A 103 -22.70 -0.49 12.19
C VAL A 103 -23.46 0.49 13.08
N LYS A 104 -23.88 1.65 12.56
CA LYS A 104 -24.77 2.58 13.28
C LYS A 104 -26.13 1.95 13.57
N ALA A 105 -26.73 1.28 12.59
CA ALA A 105 -28.01 0.59 12.77
C ALA A 105 -27.94 -0.55 13.80
N LEU A 106 -26.83 -1.30 13.81
CA LEU A 106 -26.57 -2.33 14.82
C LEU A 106 -26.35 -1.73 16.21
N ALA A 107 -25.57 -0.65 16.32
CA ALA A 107 -25.31 0.02 17.58
C ALA A 107 -26.57 0.62 18.22
N ALA A 108 -27.52 1.09 17.40
CA ALA A 108 -28.82 1.59 17.88
C ALA A 108 -29.67 0.49 18.54
N LYS A 109 -29.54 -0.76 18.07
CA LYS A 109 -30.26 -1.93 18.64
C LYS A 109 -29.51 -2.59 19.79
N THR A 110 -28.18 -2.56 19.74
CA THR A 110 -27.30 -3.23 20.69
C THR A 110 -26.18 -2.26 21.10
N PRO A 111 -26.36 -1.50 22.20
CA PRO A 111 -25.42 -0.44 22.60
C PRO A 111 -23.97 -0.89 22.80
N THR A 112 -23.74 -2.16 23.15
CA THR A 112 -22.38 -2.74 23.27
C THR A 112 -21.61 -2.78 21.95
N LEU A 113 -22.29 -2.62 20.80
CA LEU A 113 -21.67 -2.54 19.48
C LEU A 113 -21.28 -1.11 19.07
N ALA A 114 -21.58 -0.09 19.88
CA ALA A 114 -21.27 1.32 19.56
C ALA A 114 -19.79 1.58 19.31
N MET A 115 -18.89 0.83 19.97
CA MET A 115 -17.44 0.96 19.76
C MET A 115 -17.01 0.70 18.31
N TRP A 116 -17.73 -0.15 17.57
CA TRP A 116 -17.41 -0.47 16.18
C TRP A 116 -17.73 0.68 15.22
N VAL A 117 -18.65 1.58 15.58
CA VAL A 117 -18.90 2.82 14.82
C VAL A 117 -17.62 3.65 14.78
N GLY A 118 -16.96 3.83 15.93
CA GLY A 118 -15.69 4.54 16.03
C GLY A 118 -14.55 3.88 15.25
N GLU A 119 -14.50 2.56 15.17
CA GLU A 119 -13.51 1.83 14.36
C GLU A 119 -13.73 2.04 12.86
N VAL A 120 -14.97 2.04 12.37
CA VAL A 120 -15.27 2.37 10.97
C VAL A 120 -14.95 3.83 10.65
N GLN A 121 -15.27 4.76 11.54
CA GLN A 121 -14.92 6.17 11.38
C GLN A 121 -13.40 6.39 11.32
N LYS A 122 -12.62 5.71 12.17
CA LYS A 122 -11.15 5.75 12.12
C LYS A 122 -10.62 5.30 10.76
N LEU A 123 -11.20 4.24 10.17
CA LEU A 123 -10.82 3.80 8.83
C LEU A 123 -11.08 4.87 7.78
N ILE A 124 -12.27 5.49 7.79
CA ILE A 124 -12.63 6.58 6.88
C ILE A 124 -11.63 7.73 7.02
N THR A 125 -11.39 8.21 8.24
CA THR A 125 -10.41 9.27 8.51
C THR A 125 -9.00 8.89 8.05
N ALA A 126 -8.58 7.64 8.26
CA ALA A 126 -7.26 7.16 7.84
C ALA A 126 -7.10 7.15 6.30
N ARG A 127 -8.16 6.85 5.55
CA ARG A 127 -8.14 6.88 4.08
C ARG A 127 -7.99 8.31 3.56
N VAL A 128 -8.83 9.23 4.03
CA VAL A 128 -8.80 10.64 3.63
C VAL A 128 -7.47 11.31 4.00
N SER A 129 -7.03 11.13 5.26
CA SER A 129 -5.75 11.69 5.71
C SER A 129 -4.55 11.08 5.01
N GLY A 130 -4.65 9.82 4.56
CA GLY A 130 -3.65 9.17 3.71
C GLY A 130 -3.48 9.88 2.37
N LEU A 131 -4.57 10.29 1.72
CA LEU A 131 -4.51 11.06 0.46
C LEU A 131 -3.95 12.46 0.68
N ALA A 132 -4.36 13.15 1.75
CA ALA A 132 -3.80 14.46 2.10
C ALA A 132 -2.28 14.38 2.38
N ALA A 133 -1.83 13.33 3.07
CA ALA A 133 -0.42 13.09 3.31
C ALA A 133 0.35 12.78 2.01
N ALA A 134 -0.23 11.98 1.10
CA ALA A 134 0.35 11.71 -0.21
C ALA A 134 0.51 13.00 -1.03
N LYS A 135 -0.52 13.87 -1.06
CA LYS A 135 -0.45 15.18 -1.70
C LYS A 135 0.67 16.03 -1.11
N LYS A 136 0.76 16.12 0.21
CA LYS A 136 1.83 16.88 0.89
C LYS A 136 3.24 16.33 0.58
N ALA A 137 3.36 15.03 0.35
CA ALA A 137 4.60 14.38 -0.06
C ALA A 137 4.89 14.51 -1.57
N GLY A 138 4.00 15.12 -2.35
CA GLY A 138 4.09 15.19 -3.80
C GLY A 138 3.84 13.86 -4.51
N ASP A 139 3.25 12.86 -3.85
CA ASP A 139 2.87 11.57 -4.44
C ASP A 139 1.48 11.66 -5.09
N TYR A 140 1.43 12.40 -6.19
CA TYR A 140 0.19 12.69 -6.91
C TYR A 140 -0.39 11.47 -7.60
N CYS A 141 0.43 10.49 -8.01
CA CYS A 141 -0.11 9.22 -8.48
C CYS A 141 -0.91 8.51 -7.39
N THR A 142 -0.47 8.51 -6.12
CA THR A 142 -1.27 7.93 -5.03
C THR A 142 -2.56 8.71 -4.79
N VAL A 143 -2.52 10.05 -4.91
CA VAL A 143 -3.73 10.88 -4.77
C VAL A 143 -4.77 10.51 -5.84
N LEU A 144 -4.37 10.43 -7.11
CA LEU A 144 -5.28 10.17 -8.21
C LEU A 144 -5.68 8.68 -8.32
N ASP A 145 -4.71 7.75 -8.31
CA ASP A 145 -4.98 6.31 -8.48
C ASP A 145 -5.87 5.73 -7.36
N ARG A 146 -5.80 6.31 -6.15
CA ARG A 146 -6.61 5.88 -5.01
C ARG A 146 -7.76 6.82 -4.70
N GLY A 147 -7.72 8.05 -5.20
CA GLY A 147 -8.73 9.08 -4.96
C GLY A 147 -10.09 8.61 -5.45
N ASP A 148 -10.17 8.19 -6.71
CA ASP A 148 -11.40 7.65 -7.32
C ASP A 148 -12.00 6.51 -6.47
N ALA A 149 -11.15 5.52 -6.16
CA ALA A 149 -11.57 4.36 -5.38
C ALA A 149 -12.09 4.78 -4.01
N VAL A 150 -11.39 5.68 -3.29
CA VAL A 150 -11.79 6.18 -1.97
C VAL A 150 -13.08 7.00 -2.05
N GLN A 151 -13.23 7.85 -3.07
CA GLN A 151 -14.44 8.63 -3.30
C GLN A 151 -15.66 7.71 -3.46
N GLU A 152 -15.54 6.65 -4.27
CA GLU A 152 -16.60 5.65 -4.45
C GLU A 152 -16.97 4.95 -3.11
N GLN A 153 -15.99 4.67 -2.23
CA GLN A 153 -16.26 4.05 -0.92
C GLN A 153 -17.04 4.98 0.02
N LEU A 154 -16.93 6.29 -0.20
CA LEU A 154 -17.42 7.35 0.66
C LEU A 154 -18.65 8.06 0.11
N GLN A 155 -19.22 7.61 -1.02
CA GLN A 155 -20.40 8.18 -1.67
C GLN A 155 -21.42 8.71 -0.64
N ASP A 156 -21.91 9.94 -0.78
CA ASP A 156 -22.87 10.60 0.13
C ASP A 156 -22.37 10.85 1.57
N LEU A 157 -21.08 10.70 1.85
CA LEU A 157 -20.46 11.15 3.10
C LEU A 157 -19.76 12.50 2.89
N PRO A 158 -19.69 13.38 3.92
CA PRO A 158 -18.96 14.65 3.82
C PRO A 158 -17.48 14.48 3.47
N GLU A 159 -16.89 13.33 3.78
CA GLU A 159 -15.51 13.01 3.41
C GLU A 159 -15.30 12.81 1.91
N GLU A 160 -16.36 12.52 1.13
CA GLU A 160 -16.30 12.40 -0.33
C GLU A 160 -15.83 13.72 -0.96
N GLU A 161 -16.45 14.83 -0.57
CA GLU A 161 -16.12 16.18 -1.07
C GLU A 161 -14.65 16.53 -0.80
N LYS A 162 -14.14 16.19 0.38
CA LYS A 162 -12.72 16.40 0.72
C LYS A 162 -11.77 15.62 -0.18
N VAL A 163 -12.16 14.42 -0.61
CA VAL A 163 -11.36 13.61 -1.54
C VAL A 163 -11.40 14.22 -2.94
N ALA A 164 -12.57 14.67 -3.39
CA ALA A 164 -12.73 15.37 -4.66
C ALA A 164 -11.89 16.66 -4.70
N GLU A 165 -11.90 17.47 -3.63
CA GLU A 165 -11.05 18.67 -3.50
C GLU A 165 -9.55 18.34 -3.58
N LEU A 166 -9.11 17.25 -2.92
CA LEU A 166 -7.72 16.82 -2.98
C LEU A 166 -7.30 16.42 -4.40
N MET A 167 -8.18 15.75 -5.15
CA MET A 167 -7.92 15.36 -6.52
C MET A 167 -7.96 16.55 -7.49
N ASN A 168 -8.98 17.41 -7.39
CA ASN A 168 -9.12 18.61 -8.21
C ASN A 168 -7.93 19.55 -8.03
N SER A 169 -7.47 19.74 -6.78
CA SER A 169 -6.26 20.54 -6.52
C SER A 169 -4.95 19.95 -7.05
N VAL A 170 -4.94 18.72 -7.58
CA VAL A 170 -3.84 18.19 -8.41
C VAL A 170 -4.03 18.56 -9.87
N PHE A 171 -5.27 18.52 -10.39
CA PHE A 171 -5.59 18.91 -11.77
C PHE A 171 -5.53 20.43 -12.00
N ASP A 172 -5.72 21.23 -10.96
CA ASP A 172 -5.64 22.69 -11.03
C ASP A 172 -4.20 23.22 -10.93
N ASP A 173 -3.21 22.35 -10.72
CA ASP A 173 -1.79 22.69 -10.58
C ASP A 173 -0.97 22.06 -11.72
N GLU A 174 -0.51 22.87 -12.68
CA GLU A 174 0.28 22.43 -13.83
C GLU A 174 1.58 21.70 -13.41
N GLN A 175 2.21 22.12 -12.31
CA GLN A 175 3.41 21.47 -11.78
C GLN A 175 3.06 20.11 -11.15
N ALA A 176 1.92 20.01 -10.47
CA ALA A 176 1.42 18.74 -9.95
C ALA A 176 1.09 17.76 -11.08
N ILE A 177 0.44 18.22 -12.16
CA ILE A 177 0.18 17.40 -13.38
C ILE A 177 1.50 16.92 -14.00
N ALA A 178 2.48 17.81 -14.18
CA ALA A 178 3.78 17.43 -14.74
C ALA A 178 4.49 16.37 -13.88
N THR A 179 4.40 16.53 -12.55
CA THR A 179 4.95 15.56 -11.58
C THR A 179 4.21 14.23 -11.63
N TRP A 180 2.88 14.24 -11.66
CA TRP A 180 2.05 13.04 -11.80
C TRP A 180 2.36 12.26 -13.08
N ASN A 181 2.47 12.94 -14.22
CA ASN A 181 2.85 12.32 -15.50
C ASN A 181 4.24 11.65 -15.41
N THR A 182 5.18 12.29 -14.74
CA THR A 182 6.53 11.75 -14.52
C THR A 182 6.48 10.51 -13.62
N GLN A 183 5.74 10.56 -12.51
CA GLN A 183 5.54 9.43 -11.60
C GLN A 183 4.84 8.25 -12.30
N THR A 184 3.85 8.53 -13.16
CA THR A 184 3.15 7.51 -13.95
C THR A 184 4.12 6.78 -14.88
N ARG A 185 4.95 7.53 -15.62
CA ARG A 185 6.00 6.94 -16.47
C ARG A 185 6.97 6.08 -15.66
N LEU A 186 7.39 6.55 -14.48
CA LEU A 186 8.24 5.78 -13.56
C LEU A 186 7.56 4.47 -13.13
N ARG A 187 6.28 4.51 -12.72
CA ARG A 187 5.51 3.33 -12.33
C ARG A 187 5.37 2.32 -13.47
N THR A 188 5.09 2.79 -14.69
CA THR A 188 5.01 1.93 -15.90
C THR A 188 6.35 1.25 -16.19
N LEU A 189 7.46 1.98 -16.10
CA LEU A 189 8.80 1.40 -16.25
C LEU A 189 9.11 0.36 -15.17
N LYS A 190 8.69 0.61 -13.92
CA LYS A 190 8.85 -0.35 -12.79
C LYS A 190 8.00 -1.61 -12.96
N ALA A 191 6.79 -1.48 -13.51
CA ALA A 191 5.88 -2.59 -13.71
C ALA A 191 6.31 -3.51 -14.88
N THR A 192 7.13 -3.00 -15.79
CA THR A 192 7.63 -3.77 -16.93
C THR A 192 8.83 -4.61 -16.49
N MET A 193 8.60 -5.91 -16.32
CA MET A 193 9.67 -6.87 -16.02
C MET A 193 10.48 -7.16 -17.30
N PRO A 194 11.76 -6.78 -17.38
CA PRO A 194 12.58 -7.09 -18.55
C PRO A 194 12.79 -8.60 -18.67
N ARG A 195 12.73 -9.10 -19.91
CA ARG A 195 12.95 -10.51 -20.28
C ARG A 195 14.35 -10.75 -20.84
N THR A 196 15.00 -9.70 -21.31
CA THR A 196 16.35 -9.75 -21.88
C THR A 196 17.25 -8.69 -21.26
N LYS A 197 18.57 -8.85 -21.36
CA LYS A 197 19.53 -7.83 -20.90
C LYS A 197 19.32 -6.49 -21.60
N GLN A 198 19.00 -6.52 -22.90
CA GLN A 198 18.74 -5.31 -23.69
C GLN A 198 17.52 -4.54 -23.17
N GLU A 199 16.42 -5.24 -22.88
CA GLU A 199 15.23 -4.60 -22.29
C GLU A 199 15.53 -3.97 -20.92
N ALA A 200 16.37 -4.62 -20.11
CA ALA A 200 16.81 -4.06 -18.83
C ALA A 200 17.67 -2.81 -19.01
N ASP A 201 18.62 -2.82 -19.96
CA ASP A 201 19.48 -1.68 -20.27
C ASP A 201 18.68 -0.49 -20.80
N ASP A 202 17.69 -0.73 -21.66
CA ASP A 202 16.78 0.30 -22.16
C ASP A 202 15.90 0.90 -21.06
N ALA A 203 15.39 0.06 -20.15
CA ALA A 203 14.62 0.52 -18.99
C ALA A 203 15.48 1.37 -18.04
N ILE A 204 16.71 0.95 -17.75
CA ILE A 204 17.67 1.72 -16.94
C ILE A 204 17.93 3.09 -17.57
N LYS A 205 18.23 3.15 -18.87
CA LYS A 205 18.49 4.40 -19.58
C LYS A 205 17.29 5.35 -19.52
N LYS A 206 16.07 4.84 -19.69
CA LYS A 206 14.83 5.63 -19.58
C LYS A 206 14.64 6.19 -18.16
N LEU A 207 14.89 5.38 -17.14
CA LEU A 207 14.80 5.82 -15.74
C LEU A 207 15.86 6.88 -15.40
N GLU A 208 17.10 6.69 -15.83
CA GLU A 208 18.18 7.66 -15.61
C GLU A 208 17.89 8.99 -16.30
N ALA A 209 17.37 8.98 -17.52
CA ALA A 209 16.92 10.18 -18.22
C ALA A 209 15.76 10.87 -17.48
N LEU A 210 14.78 10.10 -16.98
CA LEU A 210 13.64 10.63 -16.23
C LEU A 210 14.08 11.31 -14.93
N MET A 211 15.01 10.69 -14.19
CA MET A 211 15.58 11.27 -12.97
C MET A 211 16.39 12.54 -13.25
N LYS A 212 17.19 12.56 -14.32
CA LYS A 212 17.98 13.73 -14.73
C LYS A 212 17.08 14.92 -15.06
N ALA A 213 15.93 14.67 -15.68
CA ALA A 213 14.96 15.72 -16.00
C ALA A 213 14.19 16.24 -14.76
N ASN A 214 14.23 15.53 -13.62
CA ASN A 214 13.42 15.83 -12.44
C ASN A 214 14.22 15.80 -11.12
N PRO A 215 15.35 16.53 -11.00
CA PRO A 215 16.37 16.32 -9.97
C PRO A 215 15.92 16.59 -8.52
N ALA A 216 14.87 17.38 -8.31
CA ALA A 216 14.38 17.78 -6.99
C ALA A 216 13.09 17.05 -6.55
N SER A 217 12.72 15.96 -7.22
CA SER A 217 11.44 15.27 -6.99
C SER A 217 11.59 13.89 -6.32
N ALA A 218 10.50 13.40 -5.73
CA ALA A 218 10.40 12.03 -5.20
C ALA A 218 10.74 10.93 -6.24
N VAL A 219 10.62 11.27 -7.54
CA VAL A 219 10.99 10.41 -8.67
C VAL A 219 12.46 10.00 -8.62
N VAL A 220 13.36 10.83 -8.11
CA VAL A 220 14.80 10.50 -8.05
C VAL A 220 15.08 9.37 -7.08
N ALA A 221 14.51 9.44 -5.88
CA ALA A 221 14.72 8.41 -4.86
C ALA A 221 14.15 7.06 -5.34
N GLU A 222 12.92 7.07 -5.87
CA GLU A 222 12.30 5.88 -6.43
C GLU A 222 13.00 5.34 -7.68
N GLY A 223 13.42 6.23 -8.59
CA GLY A 223 14.14 5.88 -9.80
C GLY A 223 15.49 5.23 -9.50
N LYS A 224 16.23 5.71 -8.50
CA LYS A 224 17.49 5.09 -8.06
C LYS A 224 17.28 3.68 -7.55
N MET A 225 16.23 3.46 -6.75
CA MET A 225 15.85 2.12 -6.30
C MET A 225 15.56 1.22 -7.50
N ALA A 226 14.69 1.66 -8.42
CA ALA A 226 14.30 0.91 -9.62
C ALA A 226 15.50 0.55 -10.51
N VAL A 227 16.42 1.49 -10.76
CA VAL A 227 17.66 1.23 -11.50
C VAL A 227 18.51 0.17 -10.78
N GLY A 228 18.61 0.22 -9.46
CA GLY A 228 19.30 -0.80 -8.67
C GLY A 228 18.69 -2.20 -8.85
N VAL A 229 17.36 -2.30 -8.89
CA VAL A 229 16.64 -3.56 -9.16
C VAL A 229 16.98 -4.08 -10.55
N LEU A 230 16.84 -3.24 -11.57
CA LEU A 230 17.06 -3.63 -12.96
C LEU A 230 18.51 -4.06 -13.20
N LYS A 231 19.49 -3.39 -12.58
CA LYS A 231 20.91 -3.78 -12.66
C LYS A 231 21.15 -5.18 -12.07
N LYS A 232 20.48 -5.52 -10.97
CA LYS A 232 20.54 -6.88 -10.39
C LYS A 232 19.86 -7.89 -11.31
N MET A 233 18.63 -7.62 -11.74
CA MET A 233 17.87 -8.49 -12.63
C MET A 233 18.63 -8.80 -13.91
N ARG A 234 19.22 -7.78 -14.53
CA ARG A 234 20.06 -7.90 -15.73
C ARG A 234 21.15 -8.96 -15.60
N GLY A 235 21.72 -9.14 -14.40
CA GLY A 235 22.72 -10.19 -14.14
C GLY A 235 22.20 -11.63 -14.26
N TYR A 236 20.88 -11.81 -14.16
CA TYR A 236 20.20 -13.11 -14.25
C TYR A 236 19.48 -13.35 -15.59
N LEU A 237 19.36 -12.32 -16.43
CA LEU A 237 18.73 -12.44 -17.75
C LEU A 237 19.71 -13.07 -18.74
N LYS A 238 19.15 -13.73 -19.77
CA LYS A 238 19.94 -14.30 -20.87
C LYS A 238 20.41 -13.18 -21.80
#